data_AF-A0A2E8HML2-F1
#
_entry.id   AF-A0A2E8HML2-F1
#
_cell.length_a   1.000
_cell.length_b   1.000
_cell.length_c   1.000
_cell.angle_alpha   90.00
_cell.angle_beta   90.00
_cell.angle_gamma   90.00
#
_symmetry.space_group_name_H-M   'P 1'
#
loop_
_entity.id
_entity.type
_entity.pdbx_description
1 polymer ?
#
loop_
_entity_poly.entity_id
_entity_poly.type
_entity_poly.pdbx_seq_one_letter_code
_entity_poly.pdbx_strand_id
1 'polypeptide(L)'
;KHDAFGTPYVGQLSTAPQDVREYFLALTAQVVERYRPSAVWVESLMRRGFPMPGKRRVEIPLRCRFLLSLCFNPASMAGADAQGLEAMSLRQAVADWLRPRLARGADPATDEPVTDAWIAEAFEGRLQRYLAISRKQTTALWLEVAEVIRGGGAKLQTDLADSERALSNDLDPLINTRIDRLSYSPRPDEDVTRRVAELRQQIAPGGTVFFRSGGDLSTVTAAREKLDAARRAGAEGVTFANYGLLTEDQLGNIGQAVRSL
;
A
#
# COMPACT_ATOMS: atom_id res chain seq x y z
N LYS A 1 -13.25 -8.29 -2.77
CA LYS A 1 -12.78 -8.94 -1.52
C LYS A 1 -13.98 -9.28 -0.65
N HIS A 2 -14.00 -10.42 0.05
CA HIS A 2 -15.03 -10.77 1.03
C HIS A 2 -14.40 -10.90 2.42
N ASP A 3 -15.01 -10.40 3.48
CA ASP A 3 -14.50 -10.60 4.85
C ASP A 3 -14.86 -11.98 5.43
N ALA A 4 -14.50 -12.22 6.69
CA ALA A 4 -14.76 -13.50 7.36
C ALA A 4 -16.26 -13.85 7.44
N PHE A 5 -17.15 -12.86 7.49
CA PHE A 5 -18.59 -13.06 7.44
C PHE A 5 -19.13 -13.28 6.02
N GLY A 6 -18.29 -13.12 5.00
CA GLY A 6 -18.66 -13.23 3.59
C GLY A 6 -19.15 -11.91 2.99
N THR A 7 -19.00 -10.79 3.71
CA THR A 7 -19.47 -9.47 3.25
C THR A 7 -18.54 -8.95 2.16
N PRO A 8 -19.05 -8.58 0.96
CA PRO A 8 -18.22 -8.03 -0.10
C PRO A 8 -17.84 -6.57 0.16
N TYR A 9 -16.56 -6.24 -0.02
CA TYR A 9 -16.06 -4.86 0.02
C TYR A 9 -16.02 -4.29 -1.39
N VAL A 10 -17.03 -3.50 -1.73
CA VAL A 10 -17.27 -2.98 -3.09
C VAL A 10 -16.11 -2.13 -3.61
N GLY A 11 -15.44 -1.37 -2.73
CA GLY A 11 -14.28 -0.53 -3.09
C GLY A 11 -12.92 -1.25 -3.06
N GLN A 12 -12.88 -2.57 -2.89
CA GLN A 12 -11.63 -3.33 -2.78
C GLN A 12 -11.71 -4.64 -3.56
N LEU A 13 -11.09 -4.68 -4.74
CA LEU A 13 -10.90 -5.93 -5.48
C LEU A 13 -9.94 -6.85 -4.72
N SER A 14 -10.19 -8.17 -4.79
CA SER A 14 -9.21 -9.14 -4.30
C SER A 14 -8.16 -9.36 -5.38
N THR A 15 -6.90 -9.60 -5.01
CA THR A 15 -5.81 -9.92 -5.93
C THR A 15 -5.74 -11.40 -6.29
N ALA A 16 -6.56 -12.25 -5.66
CA ALA A 16 -6.55 -13.69 -5.87
C ALA A 16 -7.29 -14.18 -7.15
N PRO A 17 -8.47 -13.62 -7.52
CA PRO A 17 -9.17 -14.02 -8.74
C PRO A 17 -8.36 -13.78 -10.02
N GLN A 18 -8.44 -14.72 -10.95
CA GLN A 18 -7.72 -14.68 -12.23
C GLN A 18 -8.23 -13.55 -13.16
N ASP A 19 -9.54 -13.32 -13.19
CA ASP A 19 -10.16 -12.23 -13.95
C ASP A 19 -9.72 -10.84 -13.47
N VAL A 20 -9.53 -10.66 -12.15
CA VAL A 20 -8.98 -9.41 -11.59
C VAL A 20 -7.52 -9.22 -12.01
N ARG A 21 -6.72 -10.29 -12.03
CA ARG A 21 -5.34 -10.26 -12.55
C ARG A 21 -5.33 -9.82 -14.01
N GLU A 22 -6.13 -10.47 -14.85
CA GLU A 22 -6.28 -10.13 -16.27
C GLU A 22 -6.72 -8.68 -16.49
N TYR A 23 -7.68 -8.21 -15.69
CA TYR A 23 -8.13 -6.81 -15.71
C TYR A 23 -6.99 -5.84 -15.44
N PHE A 24 -6.19 -6.05 -14.38
CA PHE A 24 -5.08 -5.16 -14.07
C PHE A 24 -4.02 -5.17 -15.16
N LEU A 25 -3.66 -6.34 -15.69
CA LEU A 25 -2.66 -6.44 -16.76
C LEU A 25 -3.12 -5.75 -18.04
N ALA A 26 -4.37 -5.99 -18.46
CA ALA A 26 -4.94 -5.38 -19.66
C ALA A 26 -5.10 -3.85 -19.51
N LEU A 27 -5.57 -3.37 -18.36
CA LEU A 27 -5.69 -1.94 -18.09
C LEU A 27 -4.32 -1.26 -18.10
N THR A 28 -3.32 -1.86 -17.43
CA THR A 28 -1.95 -1.33 -17.43
C THR A 28 -1.38 -1.29 -18.84
N ALA A 29 -1.51 -2.37 -19.62
CA ALA A 29 -1.07 -2.43 -21.01
C ALA A 29 -1.69 -1.31 -21.85
N GLN A 30 -3.02 -1.13 -21.75
CA GLN A 30 -3.72 -0.07 -22.46
C GLN A 30 -3.21 1.32 -22.07
N VAL A 31 -2.97 1.57 -20.78
CA VAL A 31 -2.44 2.86 -20.31
C VAL A 31 -1.07 3.15 -20.91
N VAL A 32 -0.15 2.18 -20.88
CA VAL A 32 1.21 2.39 -21.38
C VAL A 32 1.25 2.52 -22.91
N GLU A 33 0.47 1.71 -23.63
CA GLU A 33 0.43 1.75 -25.09
C GLU A 33 -0.18 3.06 -25.62
N ARG A 34 -1.29 3.50 -25.02
CA ARG A 34 -2.07 4.64 -25.51
C ARG A 34 -1.48 5.98 -25.10
N TYR A 35 -1.07 6.11 -23.84
CA TYR A 35 -0.63 7.40 -23.29
C TYR A 35 0.89 7.54 -23.23
N ARG A 36 1.65 6.44 -23.34
CA ARG A 36 3.12 6.40 -23.31
C ARG A 36 3.72 7.28 -22.19
N PRO A 37 3.27 7.10 -20.94
CA PRO A 37 3.72 7.96 -19.85
C PRO A 37 5.21 7.72 -19.57
N SER A 38 5.91 8.75 -19.11
CA SER A 38 7.30 8.58 -18.66
C SER A 38 7.43 7.76 -17.38
N ALA A 39 6.36 7.70 -16.58
CA ALA A 39 6.26 6.85 -15.39
C ALA A 39 4.80 6.51 -15.08
N VAL A 40 4.59 5.35 -14.47
CA VAL A 40 3.29 4.91 -13.94
C VAL A 40 3.40 4.78 -12.42
N TRP A 41 2.51 5.47 -11.71
CA TRP A 41 2.39 5.33 -10.26
C TRP A 41 1.43 4.17 -9.94
N VAL A 42 1.95 3.12 -9.30
CA VAL A 42 1.13 2.02 -8.76
C VAL A 42 0.78 2.33 -7.31
N GLU A 43 -0.43 2.86 -7.10
CA GLU A 43 -0.83 3.44 -5.80
C GLU A 43 -1.37 2.40 -4.82
N SER A 44 -2.19 1.46 -5.29
CA SER A 44 -3.00 0.63 -4.40
C SER A 44 -3.22 -0.80 -4.90
N LEU A 45 -2.28 -1.36 -5.66
CA LEU A 45 -2.28 -2.78 -6.04
C LEU A 45 -1.79 -3.65 -4.87
N MET A 46 -2.60 -3.71 -3.82
CA MET A 46 -2.25 -4.31 -2.52
C MET A 46 -3.51 -4.57 -1.69
N ARG A 47 -3.40 -5.38 -0.63
CA ARG A 47 -4.48 -5.45 0.36
C ARG A 47 -4.66 -4.08 1.02
N ARG A 48 -5.91 -3.72 1.31
CA ARG A 48 -6.23 -2.52 2.08
C ARG A 48 -6.84 -2.93 3.41
N GLY A 49 -6.56 -2.13 4.44
CA GLY A 49 -7.15 -2.26 5.76
C GLY A 49 -8.69 -2.20 5.72
N PHE A 50 -9.30 -2.55 6.85
CA PHE A 50 -10.75 -2.38 7.03
C PHE A 50 -11.14 -0.89 6.90
N PRO A 51 -12.03 -0.53 5.96
CA PRO A 51 -12.42 0.86 5.74
C PRO A 51 -13.30 1.33 6.90
N MET A 52 -12.75 2.14 7.79
CA MET A 52 -13.51 2.64 8.94
C MET A 52 -14.57 3.66 8.49
N PRO A 53 -15.85 3.45 8.81
CA PRO A 53 -16.88 4.45 8.51
C PRO A 53 -16.62 5.75 9.29
N GLY A 54 -16.75 6.90 8.62
CA GLY A 54 -16.60 8.20 9.28
C GLY A 54 -17.68 8.48 10.33
N LYS A 55 -18.92 8.00 10.10
CA LYS A 55 -20.06 8.14 11.03
C LYS A 55 -20.21 6.88 11.90
N ARG A 56 -19.24 6.61 12.76
CA ARG A 56 -19.27 5.47 13.70
C ARG A 56 -19.69 5.92 15.10
N ARG A 57 -20.38 5.03 15.82
CA ARG A 57 -20.79 5.24 17.23
C ARG A 57 -19.96 4.41 18.23
N VAL A 58 -19.18 3.45 17.72
CA VAL A 58 -18.35 2.54 18.50
C VAL A 58 -17.05 2.32 17.74
N GLU A 59 -15.94 2.25 18.46
CA GLU A 59 -14.63 1.89 17.90
C GLU A 59 -14.53 0.37 17.73
N ILE A 60 -13.84 -0.07 16.68
CA ILE A 60 -13.61 -1.50 16.42
C ILE A 60 -12.22 -1.88 16.94
N PRO A 61 -12.07 -2.96 17.74
CA PRO A 61 -10.79 -3.38 18.26
C PRO A 61 -9.74 -3.58 17.16
N LEU A 62 -8.46 -3.27 17.42
CA LEU A 62 -7.38 -3.29 16.44
C LEU A 62 -7.24 -4.64 15.72
N ARG A 63 -7.19 -5.74 16.47
CA ARG A 63 -7.14 -7.10 15.91
C ARG A 63 -8.40 -7.46 15.13
N CYS A 64 -9.57 -6.95 15.52
CA CYS A 64 -10.81 -7.15 14.77
C CYS A 64 -10.74 -6.43 13.42
N ARG A 65 -10.28 -5.17 13.39
CA ARG A 65 -10.09 -4.40 12.15
C ARG A 65 -9.11 -5.10 11.20
N PHE A 66 -8.05 -5.69 11.74
CA PHE A 66 -7.10 -6.46 10.96
C PHE A 66 -7.73 -7.71 10.34
N LEU A 67 -8.42 -8.54 11.13
CA LEU A 67 -9.07 -9.75 10.62
C LEU A 67 -10.19 -9.46 9.61
N LEU A 68 -10.95 -8.38 9.82
CA LEU A 68 -11.93 -7.88 8.84
C LEU A 68 -11.26 -7.38 7.54
N SER A 69 -9.97 -7.05 7.58
CA SER A 69 -9.24 -6.67 6.38
C SER A 69 -8.81 -7.86 5.51
N LEU A 70 -8.94 -9.09 5.99
CA LEU A 70 -8.56 -10.28 5.21
C LEU A 70 -9.61 -10.58 4.13
N CYS A 71 -9.18 -11.28 3.07
CA CYS A 71 -10.06 -11.70 1.99
C CYS A 71 -10.33 -13.20 2.09
N PHE A 72 -11.60 -13.60 2.23
CA PHE A 72 -12.10 -14.98 2.18
C PHE A 72 -13.07 -15.17 1.00
N ASN A 73 -12.80 -14.51 -0.14
CA ASN A 73 -13.56 -14.81 -1.36
C ASN A 73 -13.19 -16.23 -1.88
N PRO A 74 -14.01 -16.83 -2.77
CA PRO A 74 -13.77 -18.19 -3.24
C PRO A 74 -12.36 -18.43 -3.80
N ALA A 75 -11.80 -17.48 -4.57
CA ALA A 75 -10.46 -17.62 -5.14
C ALA A 75 -9.33 -17.59 -4.08
N SER A 76 -9.43 -16.69 -3.08
CA SER A 76 -8.48 -16.64 -1.96
C SER A 76 -8.52 -17.92 -1.13
N MET A 77 -9.71 -18.44 -0.86
CA MET A 77 -9.88 -19.70 -0.12
C MET A 77 -9.35 -20.89 -0.92
N ALA A 78 -9.69 -21.01 -2.21
CA ALA A 78 -9.17 -22.07 -3.07
C ALA A 78 -7.63 -22.06 -3.15
N GLY A 79 -7.01 -20.88 -3.22
CA GLY A 79 -5.55 -20.75 -3.19
C GLY A 79 -4.93 -21.21 -1.87
N ALA A 80 -5.63 -21.04 -0.75
CA ALA A 80 -5.20 -21.52 0.55
C ALA A 80 -5.46 -23.03 0.76
N ASP A 81 -6.57 -23.55 0.25
CA ASP A 81 -6.88 -24.99 0.27
C ASP A 81 -5.86 -25.78 -0.55
N ALA A 82 -5.43 -25.24 -1.70
CA ALA A 82 -4.35 -25.82 -2.51
C ALA A 82 -2.99 -25.91 -1.76
N GLN A 83 -2.85 -25.22 -0.63
CA GLN A 83 -1.67 -25.25 0.26
C GLN A 83 -1.97 -25.97 1.59
N GLY A 84 -3.08 -26.70 1.67
CA GLY A 84 -3.46 -27.53 2.82
C GLY A 84 -3.81 -26.72 4.08
N LEU A 85 -4.55 -25.61 3.93
CA LEU A 85 -4.90 -24.71 5.05
C LEU A 85 -6.36 -24.83 5.55
N GLU A 86 -7.22 -25.62 4.88
CA GLU A 86 -8.64 -25.75 5.21
C GLU A 86 -9.31 -24.37 5.42
N ALA A 87 -9.28 -23.54 4.38
CA ALA A 87 -9.56 -22.11 4.43
C ALA A 87 -10.97 -21.79 4.94
N MET A 88 -11.96 -22.64 4.66
CA MET A 88 -13.32 -22.49 5.20
C MET A 88 -13.35 -22.66 6.73
N SER A 89 -12.60 -23.62 7.27
CA SER A 89 -12.47 -23.80 8.72
C SER A 89 -11.78 -22.59 9.36
N LEU A 90 -10.73 -22.07 8.74
CA LEU A 90 -10.08 -20.83 9.22
C LEU A 90 -11.05 -19.64 9.19
N ARG A 91 -11.79 -19.45 8.09
CA ARG A 91 -12.80 -18.39 7.96
C ARG A 91 -13.82 -18.45 9.10
N GLN A 92 -14.34 -19.65 9.37
CA GLN A 92 -15.31 -19.86 10.44
C GLN A 92 -14.72 -19.54 11.81
N ALA A 93 -13.51 -20.02 12.11
CA ALA A 93 -12.81 -19.73 13.35
C ALA A 93 -12.56 -18.21 13.54
N VAL A 94 -12.19 -17.50 12.48
CA VAL A 94 -12.02 -16.04 12.50
C VAL A 94 -13.36 -15.35 12.75
N ALA A 95 -14.44 -15.76 12.09
CA ALA A 95 -15.77 -15.21 12.30
C ALA A 95 -16.25 -15.40 13.75
N ASP A 96 -16.06 -16.59 14.32
CA ASP A 96 -16.47 -16.90 15.69
C ASP A 96 -15.61 -16.16 16.72
N TRP A 97 -14.32 -15.95 16.44
CA TRP A 97 -13.46 -15.11 17.26
C TRP A 97 -13.88 -13.63 17.24
N LEU A 98 -14.31 -13.13 16.07
CA LEU A 98 -14.74 -11.75 15.86
C LEU A 98 -16.06 -11.43 16.59
N ARG A 99 -17.08 -12.29 16.49
CA ARG A 99 -18.45 -12.02 17.00
C ARG A 99 -18.49 -11.43 18.42
N PRO A 100 -17.95 -12.10 19.47
CA PRO A 100 -18.06 -11.59 20.84
C PRO A 100 -17.25 -10.30 21.05
N ARG A 101 -16.20 -10.06 20.26
CA ARG A 101 -15.36 -8.85 20.37
C ARG A 101 -15.99 -7.65 19.69
N LEU A 102 -16.57 -7.86 18.52
CA LEU A 102 -17.35 -6.83 17.82
C LEU A 102 -18.61 -6.44 18.61
N ALA A 103 -19.26 -7.39 19.27
CA ALA A 103 -20.43 -7.11 20.12
C ALA A 103 -20.09 -6.21 21.33
N ARG A 104 -18.87 -6.30 21.85
CA ARG A 104 -18.40 -5.43 22.97
C ARG A 104 -17.86 -4.09 22.50
N GLY A 105 -17.28 -4.03 21.29
CA GLY A 105 -16.54 -2.85 20.82
C GLY A 105 -15.12 -2.78 21.38
N ALA A 106 -14.38 -1.74 20.99
CA ALA A 106 -13.05 -1.48 21.52
C ALA A 106 -13.13 -0.88 22.93
N ASP A 107 -12.23 -1.36 23.79
CA ASP A 107 -11.92 -0.74 25.08
C ASP A 107 -10.45 -0.33 25.04
N PRO A 108 -10.14 0.99 25.06
CA PRO A 108 -8.76 1.47 24.99
C PRO A 108 -7.83 0.88 26.08
N ALA A 109 -8.35 0.43 27.21
CA ALA A 109 -7.55 -0.18 28.27
C ALA A 109 -7.14 -1.62 27.97
N THR A 110 -7.86 -2.30 27.07
CA THR A 110 -7.67 -3.74 26.76
C THR A 110 -7.50 -4.03 25.27
N ASP A 111 -7.51 -3.01 24.40
CA ASP A 111 -7.34 -3.18 22.95
C ASP A 111 -5.88 -3.51 22.61
N GLU A 112 -5.64 -4.76 22.23
CA GLU A 112 -4.31 -5.25 21.94
C GLU A 112 -3.92 -4.98 20.48
N PRO A 113 -2.65 -4.61 20.21
CA PRO A 113 -2.17 -4.42 18.85
C PRO A 113 -2.05 -5.75 18.09
N VAL A 114 -1.96 -5.63 16.76
CA VAL A 114 -1.55 -6.72 15.88
C VAL A 114 -0.03 -6.81 15.93
N THR A 115 0.50 -7.96 16.36
CA THR A 115 1.95 -8.22 16.45
C THR A 115 2.27 -9.50 15.68
N ASP A 116 3.53 -9.66 15.26
CA ASP A 116 3.99 -10.88 14.61
C ASP A 116 3.84 -12.11 15.51
N ALA A 117 4.10 -11.96 16.82
CA ALA A 117 3.89 -13.03 17.80
C ALA A 117 2.41 -13.47 17.85
N TRP A 118 1.47 -12.52 17.90
CA TRP A 118 0.05 -12.84 17.86
C TRP A 118 -0.33 -13.53 16.54
N ILE A 119 0.18 -13.06 15.40
CA ILE A 119 -0.08 -13.67 14.09
C ILE A 119 0.44 -15.12 14.03
N ALA A 120 1.61 -15.38 14.59
CA ALA A 120 2.26 -16.69 14.60
C ALA A 120 1.50 -17.71 15.46
N GLU A 121 0.82 -17.28 16.52
CA GLU A 121 0.07 -18.16 17.42
C GLU A 121 -1.43 -18.26 17.06
N ALA A 122 -1.99 -17.19 16.49
CA ALA A 122 -3.43 -17.09 16.23
C ALA A 122 -3.93 -18.22 15.33
N PHE A 123 -5.00 -18.87 15.81
CA PHE A 123 -5.64 -20.00 15.13
C PHE A 123 -4.67 -21.15 14.84
N GLU A 124 -3.78 -21.44 15.80
CA GLU A 124 -2.75 -22.48 15.70
C GLU A 124 -1.77 -22.20 14.54
N GLY A 125 -1.39 -20.92 14.38
CA GLY A 125 -0.49 -20.46 13.32
C GLY A 125 -1.08 -20.46 11.90
N ARG A 126 -2.34 -20.84 11.73
CA ARG A 126 -3.01 -20.79 10.42
C ARG A 126 -3.12 -19.38 9.87
N LEU A 127 -3.21 -18.35 10.72
CA LEU A 127 -3.26 -16.96 10.28
C LEU A 127 -1.97 -16.54 9.56
N GLN A 128 -0.81 -16.84 10.15
CA GLN A 128 0.50 -16.56 9.54
C GLN A 128 0.63 -17.22 8.16
N ARG A 129 0.28 -18.51 8.07
CA ARG A 129 0.30 -19.26 6.80
C ARG A 129 -0.65 -18.64 5.76
N TYR A 130 -1.85 -18.24 6.17
CA TYR A 130 -2.82 -17.61 5.27
C TYR A 130 -2.30 -16.27 4.72
N LEU A 131 -1.70 -15.44 5.57
CA LEU A 131 -1.09 -14.16 5.18
C LEU A 131 0.08 -14.38 4.21
N ALA A 132 0.89 -15.41 4.42
CA ALA A 132 2.00 -15.73 3.51
C ALA A 132 1.49 -16.08 2.09
N ILE A 133 0.37 -16.82 2.01
CA ILE A 133 -0.28 -17.16 0.72
C ILE A 133 -0.82 -15.90 0.05
N SER A 134 -1.55 -15.06 0.79
CA SER A 134 -2.06 -13.77 0.29
C SER A 134 -0.93 -12.85 -0.21
N ARG A 135 0.18 -12.78 0.55
CA ARG A 135 1.37 -12.01 0.19
C ARG A 135 1.99 -12.50 -1.10
N LYS A 136 2.15 -13.81 -1.26
CA LYS A 136 2.69 -14.41 -2.50
C LYS A 136 1.83 -14.06 -3.71
N GLN A 137 0.50 -14.16 -3.59
CA GLN A 137 -0.44 -13.85 -4.67
C GLN A 137 -0.40 -12.37 -5.06
N THR A 138 -0.47 -11.48 -4.07
CA THR A 138 -0.44 -10.02 -4.27
C THR A 138 0.88 -9.56 -4.88
N THR A 139 1.99 -10.07 -4.35
CA THR A 139 3.34 -9.78 -4.87
C THR A 139 3.49 -10.26 -6.32
N ALA A 140 3.01 -11.45 -6.66
CA ALA A 140 3.07 -11.97 -8.03
C ALA A 140 2.32 -11.06 -9.03
N LEU A 141 1.09 -10.66 -8.70
CA LEU A 141 0.33 -9.74 -9.54
C LEU A 141 1.03 -8.38 -9.69
N TRP A 142 1.57 -7.86 -8.59
CA TRP A 142 2.30 -6.59 -8.61
C TRP A 142 3.52 -6.66 -9.53
N LEU A 143 4.29 -7.75 -9.48
CA LEU A 143 5.45 -7.97 -10.34
C LEU A 143 5.06 -8.09 -11.82
N GLU A 144 3.97 -8.79 -12.15
CA GLU A 144 3.48 -8.87 -13.53
C GLU A 144 3.08 -7.49 -14.07
N VAL A 145 2.39 -6.67 -13.27
CA VAL A 145 2.07 -5.28 -13.62
C VAL A 145 3.34 -4.44 -13.82
N ALA A 146 4.36 -4.62 -12.97
CA ALA A 146 5.65 -3.96 -13.12
C ALA A 146 6.35 -4.32 -14.45
N GLU A 147 6.29 -5.58 -14.87
CA GLU A 147 6.84 -6.02 -16.16
C GLU A 147 6.07 -5.39 -17.34
N VAL A 148 4.73 -5.29 -17.28
CA VAL A 148 3.95 -4.59 -18.31
C VAL A 148 4.35 -3.11 -18.41
N ILE A 149 4.50 -2.43 -17.26
CA ILE A 149 4.90 -1.01 -17.21
C ILE A 149 6.26 -0.79 -17.89
N ARG A 150 7.24 -1.62 -17.52
CA ARG A 150 8.60 -1.52 -18.06
C ARG A 150 8.70 -1.94 -19.52
N GLY A 151 7.98 -2.99 -19.91
CA GLY A 151 7.86 -3.43 -21.31
C GLY A 151 7.26 -2.36 -22.21
N GLY A 152 6.36 -1.53 -21.67
CA GLY A 152 5.83 -0.34 -22.34
C GLY A 152 6.77 0.88 -22.37
N GLY A 153 7.98 0.77 -21.81
CA GLY A 153 8.97 1.85 -21.77
C GLY A 153 8.75 2.90 -20.68
N ALA A 154 7.82 2.68 -19.75
CA ALA A 154 7.55 3.60 -18.64
C ALA A 154 8.36 3.20 -17.39
N LYS A 155 8.71 4.19 -16.56
CA LYS A 155 9.29 3.94 -15.24
C LYS A 155 8.22 3.54 -14.22
N LEU A 156 8.53 2.62 -13.33
CA LEU A 156 7.65 2.23 -12.23
C LEU A 156 7.85 3.13 -11.02
N GLN A 157 6.75 3.71 -10.52
CA GLN A 157 6.74 4.53 -9.31
C GLN A 157 5.79 3.98 -8.24
N THR A 158 6.24 3.88 -6.99
CA THR A 158 5.39 3.52 -5.85
C THR A 158 6.07 3.86 -4.51
N ASP A 159 5.42 3.51 -3.40
CA ASP A 159 6.00 3.56 -2.06
C ASP A 159 6.84 2.31 -1.75
N LEU A 160 7.76 2.44 -0.79
CA LEU A 160 8.56 1.30 -0.33
C LEU A 160 7.66 0.24 0.31
N ALA A 161 7.85 -1.02 -0.07
CA ALA A 161 7.36 -2.15 0.71
C ALA A 161 8.37 -2.47 1.82
N ASP A 162 7.89 -2.58 3.05
CA ASP A 162 8.68 -2.97 4.20
C ASP A 162 7.87 -3.95 5.06
N SER A 163 8.56 -4.65 5.98
CA SER A 163 7.95 -5.65 6.85
C SER A 163 6.90 -5.06 7.79
N GLU A 164 7.07 -3.81 8.23
CA GLU A 164 6.11 -3.13 9.11
C GLU A 164 4.77 -2.92 8.39
N ARG A 165 4.82 -2.48 7.12
CA ARG A 165 3.65 -2.22 6.28
C ARG A 165 3.06 -3.50 5.69
N ALA A 166 3.81 -4.60 5.64
CA ALA A 166 3.34 -5.87 5.11
C ALA A 166 2.07 -6.38 5.81
N LEU A 167 1.87 -6.04 7.09
CA LEU A 167 0.64 -6.32 7.84
C LEU A 167 -0.59 -5.60 7.27
N SER A 168 -0.40 -4.51 6.54
CA SER A 168 -1.48 -3.72 5.97
C SER A 168 -1.68 -3.94 4.47
N ASN A 169 -0.64 -4.36 3.73
CA ASN A 169 -0.64 -4.34 2.26
C ASN A 169 -0.35 -5.70 1.57
N ASP A 170 0.14 -6.71 2.28
CA ASP A 170 0.52 -8.02 1.70
C ASP A 170 1.55 -7.90 0.55
N LEU A 171 2.43 -6.91 0.58
CA LEU A 171 3.54 -6.80 -0.38
C LEU A 171 4.85 -7.31 0.24
N ASP A 172 5.55 -8.16 -0.50
CA ASP A 172 6.89 -8.60 -0.15
C ASP A 172 7.93 -7.52 -0.52
N PRO A 173 8.92 -7.20 0.34
CA PRO A 173 9.98 -6.24 0.02
C PRO A 173 10.76 -6.53 -1.27
N LEU A 174 10.71 -7.76 -1.82
CA LEU A 174 11.34 -8.08 -3.12
C LEU A 174 10.87 -7.12 -4.24
N ILE A 175 9.63 -6.61 -4.16
CA ILE A 175 9.11 -5.68 -5.17
C ILE A 175 9.97 -4.42 -5.30
N ASN A 176 10.68 -4.02 -4.23
CA ASN A 176 11.47 -2.80 -4.21
C ASN A 176 12.55 -2.82 -5.30
N THR A 177 13.11 -3.99 -5.60
CA THR A 177 14.10 -4.20 -6.68
C THR A 177 13.57 -3.84 -8.08
N ARG A 178 12.26 -3.62 -8.22
CA ARG A 178 11.59 -3.22 -9.45
C ARG A 178 11.15 -1.75 -9.47
N ILE A 179 11.39 -1.00 -8.40
CA ILE A 179 11.00 0.41 -8.29
C ILE A 179 12.05 1.30 -8.96
N ASP A 180 11.66 2.01 -10.02
CA ASP A 180 12.52 2.99 -10.71
C ASP A 180 12.45 4.38 -10.06
N ARG A 181 11.29 4.72 -9.48
CA ARG A 181 11.05 5.95 -8.74
C ARG A 181 10.36 5.63 -7.41
N LEU A 182 11.06 5.81 -6.31
CA LEU A 182 10.49 5.66 -4.98
C LEU A 182 9.82 6.95 -4.53
N SER A 183 8.57 6.90 -4.13
CA SER A 183 7.94 7.99 -3.39
C SER A 183 8.22 7.88 -1.90
N TYR A 184 8.64 8.99 -1.32
CA TYR A 184 9.14 9.03 0.05
C TYR A 184 8.60 10.24 0.82
N SER A 185 8.09 10.03 2.03
CA SER A 185 7.67 11.11 2.93
C SER A 185 8.56 11.11 4.16
N PRO A 186 9.47 12.10 4.30
CA PRO A 186 10.34 12.21 5.47
C PRO A 186 9.58 12.35 6.79
N ARG A 187 10.09 11.74 7.85
CA ARG A 187 9.67 11.99 9.24
C ARG A 187 10.42 13.21 9.81
N PRO A 188 9.84 13.97 10.76
CA PRO A 188 10.48 15.17 11.31
C PRO A 188 11.82 14.94 12.01
N ASP A 189 12.04 13.75 12.57
CA ASP A 189 13.16 13.39 13.44
C ASP A 189 14.24 12.53 12.76
N GLU A 190 14.10 12.27 11.46
CA GLU A 190 15.03 11.39 10.74
C GLU A 190 16.23 12.16 10.14
N ASP A 191 17.37 11.47 10.06
CA ASP A 191 18.45 11.90 9.16
C ASP A 191 18.06 11.59 7.71
N VAL A 192 17.41 12.58 7.07
CA VAL A 192 16.81 12.43 5.75
C VAL A 192 17.87 12.11 4.69
N THR A 193 19.07 12.71 4.77
CA THR A 193 20.14 12.50 3.79
C THR A 193 20.65 11.06 3.85
N ARG A 194 20.95 10.57 5.06
CA ARG A 194 21.33 9.16 5.24
C ARG A 194 20.20 8.24 4.78
N ARG A 195 18.96 8.58 5.11
CA ARG A 195 17.81 7.75 4.75
C ARG A 195 17.60 7.65 3.24
N VAL A 196 17.74 8.74 2.49
CA VAL A 196 17.69 8.71 1.02
C VAL A 196 18.78 7.80 0.44
N ALA A 197 19.99 7.83 0.99
CA ALA A 197 21.07 6.94 0.55
C ALA A 197 20.75 5.46 0.80
N GLU A 198 20.17 5.11 1.96
CA GLU A 198 19.72 3.75 2.27
C GLU A 198 18.57 3.27 1.37
N LEU A 199 17.62 4.15 1.07
CA LEU A 199 16.48 3.83 0.22
C LEU A 199 16.92 3.49 -1.21
N ARG A 200 17.92 4.21 -1.75
CA ARG A 200 18.49 3.91 -3.07
C ARG A 200 19.08 2.51 -3.16
N GLN A 201 19.62 1.98 -2.06
CA GLN A 201 20.19 0.62 -2.04
C GLN A 201 19.11 -0.47 -2.04
N GLN A 202 17.86 -0.12 -1.73
CA GLN A 202 16.75 -1.07 -1.65
C GLN A 202 15.92 -1.14 -2.93
N ILE A 203 16.06 -0.17 -3.82
CA ILE A 203 15.27 -0.09 -5.05
C ILE A 203 16.04 -0.57 -6.28
N ALA A 204 15.44 -0.48 -7.47
CA ALA A 204 16.10 -0.91 -8.70
C ALA A 204 17.45 -0.19 -8.91
N PRO A 205 18.45 -0.83 -9.53
CA PRO A 205 19.71 -0.17 -9.87
C PRO A 205 19.47 1.10 -10.69
N GLY A 206 20.06 2.23 -10.27
CA GLY A 206 19.81 3.54 -10.87
C GLY A 206 18.44 4.14 -10.54
N GLY A 207 17.71 3.53 -9.60
CA GLY A 207 16.45 4.03 -9.07
C GLY A 207 16.63 5.37 -8.36
N THR A 208 15.55 6.14 -8.35
CA THR A 208 15.53 7.54 -7.90
C THR A 208 14.52 7.71 -6.77
N VAL A 209 14.73 8.67 -5.88
CA VAL A 209 13.86 8.96 -4.72
C VAL A 209 13.19 10.32 -4.93
N PHE A 210 11.88 10.36 -4.81
CA PHE A 210 11.04 11.54 -4.93
C PHE A 210 10.34 11.83 -3.61
N PHE A 211 10.42 13.06 -3.14
CA PHE A 211 9.74 13.47 -1.92
C PHE A 211 8.26 13.69 -2.19
N ARG A 212 7.39 13.04 -1.43
CA ARG A 212 5.97 13.35 -1.41
C ARG A 212 5.73 14.45 -0.40
N SER A 213 5.57 15.66 -0.90
CA SER A 213 5.33 16.83 -0.07
C SER A 213 3.84 17.05 0.15
N GLY A 214 3.42 17.03 1.41
CA GLY A 214 2.17 17.67 1.87
C GLY A 214 2.45 19.03 2.52
N GLY A 215 1.45 19.65 3.15
CA GLY A 215 1.61 20.89 3.90
C GLY A 215 1.46 22.18 3.08
N ASP A 216 1.90 23.31 3.64
CA ASP A 216 1.61 24.64 3.09
C ASP A 216 2.30 24.92 1.74
N LEU A 217 1.52 25.41 0.78
CA LEU A 217 1.93 25.82 -0.56
C LEU A 217 1.40 27.23 -0.90
N SER A 218 0.93 27.97 0.11
CA SER A 218 0.30 29.30 -0.02
C SER A 218 1.27 30.39 -0.46
N THR A 219 2.59 30.16 -0.38
CA THR A 219 3.62 31.10 -0.80
C THR A 219 4.73 30.43 -1.61
N VAL A 220 5.44 31.21 -2.42
CA VAL A 220 6.65 30.78 -3.14
C VAL A 220 7.72 30.27 -2.16
N THR A 221 7.89 30.93 -1.02
CA THR A 221 8.87 30.55 0.01
C THR A 221 8.57 29.16 0.56
N ALA A 222 7.32 28.90 0.96
CA ALA A 222 6.92 27.59 1.47
C ALA A 222 7.10 26.47 0.42
N ALA A 223 6.81 26.75 -0.86
CA ALA A 223 7.07 25.82 -1.95
C ALA A 223 8.58 25.57 -2.16
N ARG A 224 9.40 26.63 -2.10
CA ARG A 224 10.86 26.54 -2.25
C ARG A 224 11.50 25.75 -1.12
N GLU A 225 11.10 25.96 0.13
CA GLU A 225 11.64 25.24 1.29
C GLU A 225 11.55 23.72 1.12
N LYS A 226 10.44 23.23 0.55
CA LYS A 226 10.22 21.80 0.27
C LYS A 226 11.17 21.29 -0.82
N LEU A 227 11.35 22.05 -1.89
CA LEU A 227 12.24 21.70 -2.99
C LEU A 227 13.70 21.69 -2.52
N ASP A 228 14.11 22.71 -1.76
CA ASP A 228 15.45 22.80 -1.18
C ASP A 228 15.71 21.67 -0.18
N ALA A 229 14.72 21.30 0.64
CA ALA A 229 14.83 20.17 1.56
C ALA A 229 15.07 18.85 0.80
N ALA A 230 14.29 18.60 -0.27
CA ALA A 230 14.48 17.43 -1.12
C ALA A 230 15.87 17.44 -1.78
N ARG A 231 16.30 18.57 -2.33
CA ARG A 231 17.61 18.73 -2.98
C ARG A 231 18.76 18.52 -1.99
N ARG A 232 18.69 19.10 -0.79
CA ARG A 232 19.72 18.93 0.26
C ARG A 232 19.82 17.48 0.73
N ALA A 233 18.69 16.77 0.84
CA ALA A 233 18.67 15.35 1.15
C ALA A 233 19.16 14.47 -0.01
N GLY A 234 19.40 15.07 -1.18
CA GLY A 234 19.86 14.38 -2.37
C GLY A 234 18.77 13.60 -3.09
N ALA A 235 17.49 13.95 -2.94
CA ALA A 235 16.40 13.38 -3.73
C ALA A 235 16.33 13.99 -5.14
N GLU A 236 15.83 13.23 -6.11
CA GLU A 236 15.73 13.65 -7.52
C GLU A 236 14.57 14.62 -7.79
N GLY A 237 13.61 14.72 -6.87
CA GLY A 237 12.53 15.68 -7.02
C GLY A 237 11.46 15.59 -5.94
N VAL A 238 10.38 16.31 -6.18
CA VAL A 238 9.20 16.37 -5.32
C VAL A 238 7.95 16.03 -6.13
N THR A 239 7.08 15.21 -5.57
CA THR A 239 5.71 15.02 -6.03
C THR A 239 4.76 15.82 -5.14
N PHE A 240 3.98 16.72 -5.75
CA PHE A 240 2.89 17.43 -5.08
C PHE A 240 1.60 16.63 -5.27
N ALA A 241 1.08 16.07 -4.18
CA ALA A 241 -0.15 15.27 -4.22
C ALA A 241 -1.38 16.16 -4.43
N ASN A 242 -2.47 15.56 -4.91
CA ASN A 242 -3.77 16.23 -5.09
C ASN A 242 -3.71 17.49 -5.96
N TYR A 243 -2.93 17.43 -7.05
CA TYR A 243 -2.73 18.57 -7.96
C TYR A 243 -4.05 19.24 -8.40
N GLY A 244 -5.09 18.44 -8.67
CA GLY A 244 -6.42 18.95 -9.05
C GLY A 244 -7.22 19.64 -7.94
N LEU A 245 -6.71 19.66 -6.71
CA LEU A 245 -7.30 20.38 -5.57
C LEU A 245 -6.47 21.61 -5.16
N LEU A 246 -5.35 21.88 -5.85
CA LEU A 246 -4.55 23.07 -5.62
C LEU A 246 -5.21 24.28 -6.29
N THR A 247 -5.17 25.43 -5.62
CA THR A 247 -5.61 26.69 -6.23
C THR A 247 -4.62 27.15 -7.30
N GLU A 248 -5.06 27.99 -8.23
CA GLU A 248 -4.18 28.58 -9.25
C GLU A 248 -3.01 29.33 -8.60
N ASP A 249 -3.23 30.02 -7.48
CA ASP A 249 -2.17 30.69 -6.73
C ASP A 249 -1.12 29.70 -6.20
N GLN A 250 -1.55 28.57 -5.64
CA GLN A 250 -0.64 27.52 -5.17
C GLN A 250 0.16 26.92 -6.33
N LEU A 251 -0.48 26.70 -7.48
CA LEU A 251 0.20 26.25 -8.70
C LEU A 251 1.21 27.30 -9.19
N GLY A 252 0.85 28.58 -9.14
CA GLY A 252 1.72 29.70 -9.45
C GLY A 252 2.95 29.75 -8.55
N ASN A 253 2.75 29.57 -7.24
CA ASN A 253 3.82 29.52 -6.26
C ASN A 253 4.80 28.37 -6.51
N ILE A 254 4.29 27.15 -6.77
CA ILE A 254 5.11 25.99 -7.14
C ILE A 254 5.89 26.28 -8.42
N GLY A 255 5.22 26.80 -9.46
CA GLY A 255 5.85 27.11 -10.73
C GLY A 255 6.97 28.14 -10.60
N GLN A 256 6.78 29.18 -9.78
CA GLN A 256 7.82 30.17 -9.49
C GLN A 256 8.98 29.56 -8.70
N ALA A 257 8.69 28.76 -7.67
CA ALA A 257 9.72 28.09 -6.87
C ALA A 257 10.58 27.16 -7.74
N VAL A 258 9.96 26.34 -8.61
CA VAL A 258 10.67 25.42 -9.51
C VAL A 258 11.58 26.17 -10.51
N ARG A 259 11.12 27.28 -11.09
CA ARG A 259 11.91 28.07 -12.05
C ARG A 259 13.13 28.77 -11.42
N SER A 260 13.19 28.80 -10.10
CA SER A 260 14.16 29.59 -9.35
C SER A 260 15.21 28.75 -8.61
N LEU A 261 15.25 27.44 -8.91
CA LEU A 261 16.22 26.44 -8.44
C LEU A 261 17.36 26.24 -9.44
#